data_AF-A0A0G1JMU7-F1
#
_entry.id   AF-A0A0G1JMU7-F1
#
_cell.length_a   1.000
_cell.length_b   1.000
_cell.length_c   1.000
_cell.angle_alpha   90.00
_cell.angle_beta   90.00
_cell.angle_gamma   90.00
#
_symmetry.space_group_name_H-M   'P 1'
#
loop_
_entity.id
_entity.type
_entity.pdbx_description
1 polymer ?
#
loop_
_entity_poly.entity_id
_entity_poly.type
_entity_poly.pdbx_seq_one_letter_code
_entity_poly.pdbx_strand_id
1 'polypeptide(L)'
;MVDLPDVKAREEILKVHSGNKPLDKNVNLEKIAKQTPGFSGADLENLMNEAAILTAKLNKKKIYMKSIENSIEKVVMGPERKSRVMSKEEKKITAYHEAGHAIAGHYSPKCDPVHKISIVSRGMSLGATWFIPEEDKHLNSRSKYMDELASLMGGYAAEELIFGEMTTGASNDLEKASNIARRMVTEFGMSALPK
;
A
#
# COMPACT_ATOMS: atom_id res chain seq x y z
N MET A 1 4.91 25.20 2.17
CA MET A 1 4.58 23.77 2.22
C MET A 1 5.91 23.04 2.07
N VAL A 2 6.27 22.16 3.00
CA VAL A 2 7.54 21.41 2.93
C VAL A 2 7.27 20.16 2.10
N ASP A 3 8.09 19.91 1.09
CA ASP A 3 7.94 18.73 0.23
C ASP A 3 8.13 17.42 1.03
N LEU A 4 7.52 16.34 0.55
CA LEU A 4 7.71 15.03 1.15
C LEU A 4 9.16 14.57 0.99
N PRO A 5 9.74 13.90 2.00
CA PRO A 5 11.12 13.44 1.96
C PRO A 5 11.33 12.35 0.91
N ASP A 6 12.44 12.43 0.18
CA ASP A 6 12.93 11.35 -0.68
C ASP A 6 13.44 10.14 0.14
N VAL A 7 13.78 9.02 -0.52
CA VAL A 7 14.27 7.81 0.16
C VAL A 7 15.43 8.10 1.13
N LYS A 8 16.39 8.95 0.76
CA LYS A 8 17.56 9.25 1.60
C LYS A 8 17.16 10.08 2.83
N ALA A 9 16.33 11.10 2.62
CA ALA A 9 15.78 11.90 3.70
C ALA A 9 14.94 11.04 4.66
N ARG A 10 14.14 10.10 4.15
CA ARG A 10 13.39 9.15 4.98
C ARG A 10 14.33 8.27 5.83
N GLU A 11 15.44 7.79 5.27
CA GLU A 11 16.44 7.03 6.02
C GLU A 11 17.07 7.86 7.15
N GLU A 12 17.45 9.11 6.89
CA GLU A 12 18.02 10.00 7.91
C GLU A 12 17.00 10.34 9.01
N ILE A 13 15.75 10.59 8.65
CA ILE A 13 14.66 10.79 9.62
C ILE A 13 14.48 9.55 10.48
N LEU A 14 14.47 8.35 9.88
CA LEU A 14 14.40 7.09 10.62
C LEU A 14 15.60 6.91 11.57
N LYS A 15 16.82 7.30 11.17
CA LYS A 15 18.01 7.29 12.05
C LYS A 15 17.78 8.16 13.28
N VAL A 16 17.30 9.39 13.10
CA VAL A 16 16.99 10.31 14.21
C VAL A 16 15.96 9.69 15.17
N HIS A 17 14.83 9.20 14.65
CA HIS A 17 13.77 8.65 15.51
C HIS A 17 14.08 7.25 16.08
N SER A 18 15.12 6.59 15.56
CA SER A 18 15.60 5.31 16.09
C SER A 18 16.68 5.44 17.17
N GLY A 19 17.35 6.59 17.29
CA GLY A 19 18.55 6.75 18.14
C GLY A 19 18.34 6.39 19.62
N ASN A 20 17.16 6.66 20.16
CA ASN A 20 16.82 6.35 21.56
C ASN A 20 16.03 5.04 21.73
N LYS A 21 15.96 4.18 20.69
CA LYS A 21 15.17 2.95 20.71
C LYS A 21 16.08 1.72 20.57
N PRO A 22 15.84 0.63 21.34
CA PRO A 22 16.69 -0.55 21.28
C PRO A 22 16.41 -1.36 20.01
N LEU A 23 17.10 -1.05 18.91
CA LEU A 23 17.00 -1.81 17.67
C LEU A 23 17.77 -3.14 17.75
N ASP A 24 17.24 -4.16 17.08
CA ASP A 24 18.02 -5.36 16.77
C ASP A 24 19.08 -5.05 15.69
N LYS A 25 20.20 -5.77 15.75
CA LYS A 25 21.33 -5.58 14.82
C LYS A 25 20.98 -5.83 13.35
N ASN A 26 19.89 -6.56 13.08
CA ASN A 26 19.47 -6.88 11.72
C ASN A 26 18.44 -5.89 11.15
N VAL A 27 18.14 -4.79 11.86
CA VAL A 27 17.24 -3.74 11.34
C VAL A 27 17.98 -2.95 10.25
N ASN A 28 17.38 -2.90 9.06
CA ASN A 28 17.88 -2.12 7.93
C ASN A 28 16.93 -0.94 7.65
N LEU A 29 17.36 0.26 8.04
CA LEU A 29 16.58 1.50 7.88
C LEU A 29 16.47 1.95 6.41
N GLU A 30 17.48 1.69 5.59
CA GLU A 30 17.43 1.97 4.14
C GLU A 30 16.29 1.17 3.48
N LYS A 31 16.15 -0.11 3.84
CA LYS A 31 15.06 -0.96 3.36
C LYS A 31 13.69 -0.44 3.82
N ILE A 32 13.58 0.04 5.06
CA ILE A 32 12.34 0.63 5.58
C ILE A 32 12.00 1.93 4.85
N ALA A 33 13.01 2.77 4.55
CA ALA A 33 12.81 4.00 3.79
C ALA A 33 12.27 3.73 2.37
N LYS A 34 12.74 2.66 1.71
CA LYS A 34 12.20 2.20 0.42
C LYS A 34 10.77 1.66 0.53
N GLN A 35 10.37 1.13 1.69
CA GLN A 35 9.01 0.62 1.93
C GLN A 35 8.01 1.69 2.39
N THR A 36 8.45 2.93 2.56
CA THR A 36 7.62 4.04 3.08
C THR A 36 7.52 5.23 2.10
N PRO A 37 7.29 4.99 0.79
CA PRO A 37 7.10 6.09 -0.15
C PRO A 37 5.90 6.94 0.26
N GLY A 38 6.07 8.26 0.16
CA GLY A 38 5.02 9.23 0.54
C GLY A 38 4.87 9.50 2.04
N PHE A 39 5.66 8.86 2.91
CA PHE A 39 5.62 9.15 4.34
C PHE A 39 6.23 10.53 4.63
N SER A 40 5.55 11.33 5.44
CA SER A 40 6.11 12.55 6.02
C SER A 40 7.06 12.22 7.19
N GLY A 41 7.81 13.22 7.67
CA GLY A 41 8.64 13.06 8.87
C GLY A 41 7.84 12.61 10.10
N ALA A 42 6.62 13.14 10.26
CA ALA A 42 5.71 12.76 11.33
C ALA A 42 5.22 11.30 11.19
N ASP A 43 4.98 10.83 9.96
CA ASP A 43 4.59 9.44 9.73
C ASP A 43 5.73 8.46 10.07
N LEU A 44 6.98 8.83 9.77
CA LEU A 44 8.16 8.03 10.11
C LEU A 44 8.43 8.01 11.63
N GLU A 45 8.23 9.13 12.31
CA GLU A 45 8.26 9.18 13.77
C GLU A 45 7.20 8.25 14.37
N ASN A 46 5.95 8.37 13.88
CA ASN A 46 4.84 7.55 14.34
C ASN A 46 5.09 6.06 14.08
N LEU A 47 5.64 5.72 12.90
CA LEU A 47 6.04 4.35 12.56
C LEU A 47 7.02 3.76 13.59
N MET A 48 8.05 4.51 13.97
CA MET A 48 9.04 4.04 14.94
C MET A 48 8.45 3.91 16.35
N ASN A 49 7.51 4.77 16.72
CA ASN A 49 6.76 4.66 17.98
C ASN A 49 5.85 3.42 17.99
N GLU A 50 5.12 3.18 16.91
CA GLU A 50 4.27 2.00 16.77
C GLU A 50 5.07 0.69 16.78
N ALA A 51 6.24 0.66 16.15
CA ALA A 51 7.16 -0.47 16.21
C ALA A 51 7.65 -0.75 17.64
N ALA A 52 7.91 0.29 18.45
CA ALA A 52 8.28 0.14 19.85
C ALA A 52 7.11 -0.39 20.69
N ILE A 53 5.90 0.16 20.51
CA ILE A 53 4.68 -0.30 21.21
C ILE A 53 4.39 -1.76 20.88
N LEU A 54 4.46 -2.14 19.60
CA LEU A 54 4.24 -3.53 19.17
C LEU A 54 5.28 -4.47 19.78
N THR A 55 6.53 -4.04 19.84
CA THR A 55 7.62 -4.81 20.45
C THR A 55 7.38 -5.02 21.95
N ALA A 56 6.97 -3.98 22.67
CA ALA A 56 6.61 -4.07 24.08
C ALA A 56 5.42 -5.02 24.32
N LYS A 57 4.36 -4.93 23.49
CA LYS A 57 3.20 -5.84 23.55
C LYS A 57 3.57 -7.31 23.33
N LEU A 58 4.63 -7.58 22.57
CA LEU A 58 5.15 -8.92 22.32
C LEU A 58 6.16 -9.38 23.40
N ASN A 59 6.33 -8.61 24.50
CA ASN A 59 7.31 -8.86 25.55
C ASN A 59 8.75 -9.03 25.02
N LYS A 60 9.09 -8.32 23.93
CA LYS A 60 10.43 -8.32 23.34
C LYS A 60 11.22 -7.11 23.84
N LYS A 61 12.53 -7.29 24.02
CA LYS A 61 13.45 -6.24 24.51
C LYS A 61 14.02 -5.35 23.41
N LYS A 62 14.02 -5.82 22.16
CA LYS A 62 14.55 -5.11 21.00
C LYS A 62 13.52 -5.05 19.88
N ILE A 63 13.52 -3.95 19.14
CA ILE A 63 12.68 -3.74 17.96
C ILE A 63 13.34 -4.48 16.80
N TYR A 64 12.65 -5.49 16.28
CA TYR A 64 13.09 -6.26 15.13
C TYR A 64 12.54 -5.68 13.84
N MET A 65 13.19 -6.00 12.71
CA MET A 65 12.73 -5.64 11.38
C MET A 65 11.23 -5.95 11.19
N LYS A 66 10.80 -7.14 11.64
CA LYS A 66 9.41 -7.57 11.51
C LYS A 66 8.42 -6.70 12.30
N SER A 67 8.82 -6.16 13.45
CA SER A 67 7.98 -5.24 14.21
C SER A 67 7.77 -3.93 13.44
N ILE A 68 8.79 -3.44 12.75
CA ILE A 68 8.71 -2.21 11.96
C ILE A 68 7.84 -2.46 10.72
N GLU A 69 8.07 -3.54 9.97
CA GLU A 69 7.25 -3.91 8.81
C GLU A 69 5.75 -4.02 9.17
N ASN A 70 5.42 -4.69 10.28
CA ASN A 70 4.04 -4.80 10.74
C ASN A 70 3.45 -3.43 11.16
N SER A 71 4.28 -2.51 11.63
CA SER A 71 3.86 -1.16 11.99
C SER A 71 3.65 -0.26 10.77
N ILE A 72 4.36 -0.48 9.65
CA ILE A 72 4.07 0.21 8.38
C ILE A 72 2.62 -0.05 7.98
N GLU A 73 2.19 -1.33 8.04
CA GLU A 73 0.81 -1.71 7.76
C GLU A 73 -0.20 -1.00 8.66
N LYS A 74 0.14 -0.84 9.94
CA LYS A 74 -0.71 -0.15 10.91
C LYS A 74 -0.80 1.35 10.62
N VAL A 75 0.30 2.00 10.24
CA VAL A 75 0.32 3.43 9.94
C VAL A 75 -0.50 3.72 8.68
N VAL A 76 -0.38 2.90 7.64
CA VAL A 76 -1.08 3.10 6.36
C VAL A 76 -2.56 2.72 6.44
N MET A 77 -2.90 1.57 7.04
CA MET A 77 -4.26 1.01 6.97
C MET A 77 -5.02 1.03 8.30
N GLY A 78 -4.35 1.45 9.37
CA GLY A 78 -4.89 1.37 10.72
C GLY A 78 -4.72 -0.02 11.37
N PRO A 79 -5.25 -0.17 12.60
CA PRO A 79 -5.09 -1.40 13.37
C PRO A 79 -5.82 -2.60 12.74
N GLU A 80 -5.24 -3.78 12.94
CA GLU A 80 -5.87 -5.06 12.61
C GLU A 80 -7.16 -5.25 13.42
N ARG A 81 -8.26 -5.58 12.75
CA ARG A 81 -9.56 -5.81 13.40
C ARG A 81 -9.79 -7.29 13.68
N LYS A 82 -9.24 -7.77 14.80
CA LYS A 82 -9.44 -9.17 15.24
C LYS A 82 -10.88 -9.53 15.58
N SER A 83 -11.72 -8.54 15.93
CA SER A 83 -13.13 -8.74 16.28
C SER A 83 -14.06 -8.88 15.08
N ARG A 84 -13.62 -8.48 13.87
CA ARG A 84 -14.43 -8.60 12.65
C ARG A 84 -14.26 -10.01 12.09
N VAL A 85 -15.15 -10.91 12.49
CA VAL A 85 -15.18 -12.27 11.95
C VAL A 85 -15.81 -12.22 10.55
N MET A 86 -14.97 -12.26 9.51
CA MET A 86 -15.44 -12.43 8.14
C MET A 86 -15.96 -13.87 7.95
N SER A 87 -17.08 -14.00 7.25
CA SER A 87 -17.62 -15.30 6.85
C SER A 87 -16.63 -16.01 5.91
N LYS A 88 -16.78 -17.34 5.73
CA LYS A 88 -15.93 -18.09 4.78
C LYS A 88 -16.10 -17.57 3.35
N GLU A 89 -17.31 -17.12 3.01
CA GLU A 89 -17.66 -16.57 1.71
C GLU A 89 -17.04 -15.19 1.50
N GLU A 90 -17.16 -14.28 2.46
CA GLU A 90 -16.52 -12.96 2.40
C GLU A 90 -14.99 -13.09 2.27
N LYS A 91 -14.37 -14.00 3.04
CA LYS A 91 -12.92 -14.27 2.92
C LYS A 91 -12.55 -14.78 1.54
N LYS A 92 -13.40 -15.62 0.93
CA LYS A 92 -13.17 -16.14 -0.42
C LYS A 92 -13.27 -15.00 -1.43
N ILE A 93 -14.31 -14.19 -1.38
CA ILE A 93 -14.49 -13.02 -2.27
C ILE A 93 -13.28 -12.09 -2.15
N THR A 94 -12.91 -11.69 -0.93
CA THR A 94 -11.72 -10.83 -0.71
C THR A 94 -10.44 -11.48 -1.24
N ALA A 95 -10.24 -12.79 -1.08
CA ALA A 95 -9.05 -13.45 -1.61
C ALA A 95 -8.96 -13.38 -3.14
N TYR A 96 -10.08 -13.59 -3.85
CA TYR A 96 -10.12 -13.45 -5.32
C TYR A 96 -9.98 -12.00 -5.75
N HIS A 97 -10.59 -11.06 -5.03
CA HIS A 97 -10.47 -9.63 -5.28
C HIS A 97 -9.01 -9.15 -5.21
N GLU A 98 -8.32 -9.44 -4.10
CA GLU A 98 -6.91 -9.07 -3.94
C GLU A 98 -5.99 -9.81 -4.94
N ALA A 99 -6.30 -11.07 -5.25
CA ALA A 99 -5.58 -11.79 -6.30
C ALA A 99 -5.78 -11.13 -7.67
N GLY A 100 -6.97 -10.60 -7.96
CA GLY A 100 -7.29 -9.87 -9.18
C GLY A 100 -6.39 -8.64 -9.37
N HIS A 101 -6.27 -7.79 -8.34
CA HIS A 101 -5.32 -6.68 -8.35
C HIS A 101 -3.89 -7.16 -8.59
N ALA A 102 -3.45 -8.16 -7.83
CA ALA A 102 -2.08 -8.63 -7.89
C ALA A 102 -1.71 -9.22 -9.26
N ILE A 103 -2.59 -10.04 -9.85
CA ILE A 103 -2.37 -10.65 -11.16
C ILE A 103 -2.38 -9.57 -12.25
N ALA A 104 -3.39 -8.69 -12.27
CA ALA A 104 -3.49 -7.62 -13.25
C ALA A 104 -2.27 -6.69 -13.19
N GLY A 105 -1.86 -6.29 -11.98
CA GLY A 105 -0.66 -5.48 -11.77
C GLY A 105 0.64 -6.20 -12.13
N HIS A 106 0.79 -7.49 -11.78
CA HIS A 106 2.00 -8.26 -12.08
C HIS A 106 2.26 -8.42 -13.59
N TYR A 107 1.21 -8.61 -14.38
CA TYR A 107 1.32 -8.71 -15.83
C TYR A 107 1.33 -7.36 -16.56
N SER A 108 1.18 -6.25 -15.82
CA SER A 108 1.20 -4.89 -16.37
C SER A 108 2.62 -4.30 -16.27
N PRO A 109 3.39 -4.17 -17.39
CA PRO A 109 4.83 -3.90 -17.34
C PRO A 109 5.24 -2.54 -16.75
N LYS A 110 4.33 -1.57 -16.70
CA LYS A 110 4.56 -0.22 -16.15
C LYS A 110 3.89 -0.01 -14.79
N CYS A 111 3.17 -1.00 -14.27
CA CYS A 111 2.66 -0.97 -12.92
C CYS A 111 3.82 -1.14 -11.93
N ASP A 112 3.69 -0.53 -10.75
CA ASP A 112 4.66 -0.76 -9.68
C ASP A 112 4.57 -2.24 -9.22
N PRO A 113 5.66 -2.87 -8.77
CA PRO A 113 5.67 -4.29 -8.43
C PRO A 113 4.85 -4.60 -7.17
N VAL A 114 4.18 -5.76 -7.18
CA VAL A 114 3.46 -6.28 -6.01
C VAL A 114 4.47 -6.65 -4.92
N HIS A 115 4.37 -5.98 -3.79
CA HIS A 115 5.19 -6.24 -2.61
C HIS A 115 4.55 -7.25 -1.65
N LYS A 116 3.25 -7.13 -1.44
CA LYS A 116 2.52 -7.97 -0.47
C LYS A 116 1.04 -8.03 -0.80
N ILE A 117 0.44 -9.21 -0.59
CA ILE A 117 -1.00 -9.43 -0.66
C ILE A 117 -1.48 -9.86 0.73
N SER A 118 -2.59 -9.32 1.21
CA SER A 118 -3.18 -9.72 2.48
C SER A 118 -4.70 -9.67 2.45
N ILE A 119 -5.34 -10.69 3.01
CA ILE A 119 -6.79 -10.77 3.25
C ILE A 119 -7.15 -10.49 4.71
N VAL A 120 -6.22 -9.86 5.44
CA VAL A 120 -6.41 -9.52 6.86
C VAL A 120 -7.04 -8.14 6.95
N SER A 121 -8.25 -8.06 7.49
CA SER A 121 -8.96 -6.79 7.62
C SER A 121 -8.23 -5.80 8.53
N ARG A 122 -8.02 -4.57 8.04
CA ARG A 122 -7.38 -3.46 8.75
C ARG A 122 -8.19 -2.18 8.52
N GLY A 123 -8.47 -1.45 9.59
CA GLY A 123 -9.27 -0.22 9.49
C GLY A 123 -10.62 -0.46 8.82
N MET A 124 -10.87 0.20 7.69
CA MET A 124 -12.08 0.03 6.86
C MET A 124 -11.94 -1.02 5.76
N SER A 125 -10.71 -1.46 5.44
CA SER A 125 -10.42 -2.41 4.36
C SER A 125 -10.57 -3.87 4.83
N LEU A 126 -11.05 -4.72 3.92
CA LEU A 126 -11.20 -6.18 4.13
C LEU A 126 -9.94 -6.96 3.73
N GLY A 127 -9.21 -6.44 2.75
CA GLY A 127 -7.92 -6.93 2.25
C GLY A 127 -7.16 -5.78 1.61
N ALA A 128 -5.91 -6.03 1.24
CA ALA A 128 -5.14 -5.09 0.44
C ALA A 128 -4.00 -5.75 -0.32
N THR A 129 -3.77 -5.21 -1.51
CA THR A 129 -2.63 -5.49 -2.38
C THR A 129 -1.71 -4.28 -2.40
N TRP A 130 -0.45 -4.50 -2.03
CA TRP A 130 0.54 -3.46 -1.83
C TRP A 130 1.47 -3.40 -3.03
N PHE A 131 1.46 -2.27 -3.72
CA PHE A 131 2.41 -1.95 -4.76
C PHE A 131 3.44 -0.96 -4.20
N ILE A 132 4.72 -1.25 -4.38
CA ILE A 132 5.80 -0.36 -3.93
C ILE A 132 6.63 0.04 -5.14
N PRO A 133 6.72 1.33 -5.50
CA PRO A 133 7.56 1.78 -6.59
C PRO A 133 9.04 1.50 -6.29
N GLU A 134 9.81 1.14 -7.32
CA GLU A 134 11.27 0.96 -7.18
C GLU A 134 12.00 2.29 -6.99
N GLU A 135 11.44 3.37 -7.51
CA GLU A 135 12.01 4.72 -7.48
C GLU A 135 10.91 5.74 -7.19
N ASP A 136 11.24 6.77 -6.40
CA ASP A 136 10.37 7.93 -6.19
C ASP A 136 10.36 8.77 -7.49
N LYS A 137 9.35 8.56 -8.34
CA LYS A 137 9.20 9.25 -9.63
C LYS A 137 8.25 10.44 -9.51
N HIS A 138 8.67 11.56 -10.10
CA HIS A 138 7.84 12.78 -10.19
C HIS A 138 7.01 12.85 -11.48
N LEU A 139 7.33 12.03 -12.48
CA LEU A 139 6.66 12.01 -13.77
C LEU A 139 6.07 10.62 -14.06
N ASN A 140 4.82 10.59 -14.50
CA ASN A 140 4.11 9.37 -14.88
C ASN A 140 3.74 9.43 -16.36
N SER A 141 4.01 8.33 -17.07
CA SER A 141 3.61 8.18 -18.48
C SER A 141 2.15 7.76 -18.59
N ARG A 142 1.53 8.04 -19.75
CA ARG A 142 0.18 7.53 -20.06
C ARG A 142 0.09 6.00 -19.90
N SER A 143 1.11 5.26 -20.34
CA SER A 143 1.15 3.80 -20.21
C SER A 143 1.17 3.35 -18.75
N LYS A 144 1.88 4.05 -17.85
CA LYS A 144 1.86 3.76 -16.42
C LYS A 144 0.44 3.93 -15.84
N TYR A 145 -0.25 5.02 -16.18
CA TYR A 145 -1.62 5.20 -15.71
C TYR A 145 -2.59 4.17 -16.29
N MET A 146 -2.43 3.75 -17.55
CA MET A 146 -3.25 2.67 -18.12
C MET A 146 -3.05 1.34 -17.36
N ASP A 147 -1.81 1.01 -17.03
CA ASP A 147 -1.45 -0.19 -16.27
C ASP A 147 -1.95 -0.13 -14.82
N GLU A 148 -1.88 1.05 -14.20
CA GLU A 148 -2.43 1.30 -12.86
C GLU A 148 -3.96 1.18 -12.85
N LEU A 149 -4.64 1.71 -13.87
CA LEU A 149 -6.08 1.53 -14.06
C LEU A 149 -6.44 0.05 -14.24
N ALA A 150 -5.67 -0.71 -15.03
CA ALA A 150 -5.88 -2.15 -15.19
C ALA A 150 -5.75 -2.91 -13.87
N SER A 151 -4.73 -2.54 -13.06
CA SER A 151 -4.55 -3.10 -11.71
C SER A 151 -5.73 -2.77 -10.79
N LEU A 152 -6.17 -1.52 -10.74
CA LEU A 152 -7.33 -1.09 -9.92
C LEU A 152 -8.64 -1.81 -10.33
N MET A 153 -8.83 -2.09 -11.61
CA MET A 153 -10.00 -2.82 -12.10
C MET A 153 -9.87 -4.35 -11.93
N GLY A 154 -8.69 -4.85 -11.54
CA GLY A 154 -8.41 -6.29 -11.41
C GLY A 154 -9.28 -6.98 -10.37
N GLY A 155 -9.50 -6.37 -9.20
CA GLY A 155 -10.36 -6.93 -8.16
C GLY A 155 -11.83 -7.02 -8.60
N TYR A 156 -12.33 -5.96 -9.23
CA TYR A 156 -13.67 -5.92 -9.83
C TYR A 156 -13.86 -7.01 -10.88
N ALA A 157 -12.92 -7.14 -11.82
CA ALA A 157 -12.98 -8.15 -12.88
C ALA A 157 -12.90 -9.59 -12.32
N ALA A 158 -12.09 -9.80 -11.28
CA ALA A 158 -12.00 -11.11 -10.62
C ALA A 158 -13.32 -11.52 -9.95
N GLU A 159 -14.04 -10.56 -9.34
CA GLU A 159 -15.36 -10.83 -8.76
C GLU A 159 -16.37 -11.23 -9.84
N GLU A 160 -16.45 -10.45 -10.92
CA GLU A 160 -17.36 -10.70 -12.04
C GLU A 160 -17.10 -12.05 -12.71
N LEU A 161 -15.83 -12.40 -12.97
CA LEU A 161 -15.46 -13.64 -13.65
C LEU A 161 -15.70 -14.91 -12.81
N ILE A 162 -15.51 -14.84 -11.49
CA ILE A 162 -15.54 -16.03 -10.62
C ILE A 162 -16.89 -16.21 -9.94
N PHE A 163 -17.56 -15.12 -9.55
CA PHE A 163 -18.82 -15.17 -8.80
C PHE A 163 -20.02 -14.73 -9.62
N GLY A 164 -19.82 -14.04 -10.76
CA GLY A 164 -20.91 -13.53 -11.60
C GLY A 164 -21.73 -12.41 -10.95
N GLU A 165 -21.28 -11.91 -9.80
CA GLU A 165 -21.91 -10.84 -9.05
C GLU A 165 -20.82 -9.91 -8.49
N MET A 166 -21.09 -8.61 -8.54
CA MET A 166 -20.19 -7.58 -8.03
C MET A 166 -20.57 -7.23 -6.61
N THR A 167 -19.57 -7.02 -5.76
CA THR A 167 -19.80 -6.55 -4.39
C THR A 167 -19.49 -5.06 -4.24
N THR A 168 -19.82 -4.52 -3.06
CA THR A 168 -19.46 -3.15 -2.68
C THR A 168 -17.98 -3.00 -2.31
N GLY A 169 -17.19 -4.08 -2.32
CA GLY A 169 -15.77 -4.08 -1.98
C GLY A 169 -14.92 -3.21 -2.90
N ALA A 170 -15.27 -3.15 -4.20
CA ALA A 170 -14.53 -2.43 -5.23
C ALA A 170 -14.75 -0.89 -5.24
N SER A 171 -15.58 -0.35 -4.34
CA SER A 171 -16.01 1.07 -4.38
C SER A 171 -14.83 2.05 -4.39
N ASN A 172 -13.85 1.84 -3.50
CA ASN A 172 -12.67 2.68 -3.40
C ASN A 172 -11.75 2.56 -4.63
N ASP A 173 -11.67 1.39 -5.25
CA ASP A 173 -10.83 1.18 -6.43
C ASP A 173 -11.45 1.82 -7.66
N LEU A 174 -12.78 1.74 -7.79
CA LEU A 174 -13.55 2.45 -8.82
C LEU A 174 -13.44 3.98 -8.67
N GLU A 175 -13.50 4.50 -7.44
CA GLU A 175 -13.30 5.92 -7.17
C GLU A 175 -11.90 6.38 -7.61
N LYS A 176 -10.86 5.64 -7.20
CA LYS A 176 -9.47 5.93 -7.60
C LYS A 176 -9.29 5.84 -9.12
N ALA A 177 -9.80 4.78 -9.74
CA ALA A 177 -9.72 4.60 -11.19
C ALA A 177 -10.43 5.75 -11.93
N SER A 178 -11.60 6.15 -11.47
CA SER A 178 -12.35 7.28 -12.04
C SER A 178 -11.57 8.59 -11.93
N ASN A 179 -10.95 8.84 -10.78
CA ASN A 179 -10.13 10.03 -10.55
C ASN A 179 -8.89 10.05 -11.45
N ILE A 180 -8.17 8.93 -11.58
CA ILE A 180 -7.00 8.82 -12.47
C ILE A 180 -7.45 9.07 -13.92
N ALA A 181 -8.48 8.37 -14.39
CA ALA A 181 -9.00 8.52 -15.74
C ALA A 181 -9.43 9.96 -16.03
N ARG A 182 -10.13 10.62 -15.10
CA ARG A 182 -10.53 12.02 -15.23
C ARG A 182 -9.30 12.93 -15.38
N ARG A 183 -8.29 12.79 -14.52
CA ARG A 183 -7.07 13.62 -14.55
C ARG A 183 -6.25 13.39 -15.82
N MET A 184 -6.17 12.14 -16.29
CA MET A 184 -5.55 11.82 -17.58
C MET A 184 -6.15 12.66 -18.71
N VAL A 185 -7.47 12.87 -18.71
CA VAL A 185 -8.16 13.66 -19.73
C VAL A 185 -8.05 15.16 -19.45
N THR A 186 -8.42 15.61 -18.25
CA THR A 186 -8.64 17.04 -17.96
C THR A 186 -7.38 17.81 -17.59
N GLU A 187 -6.41 17.16 -16.96
CA GLU A 187 -5.19 17.81 -16.46
C GLU A 187 -3.97 17.48 -17.32
N PHE A 188 -3.85 16.23 -17.77
CA PHE A 188 -2.63 15.73 -18.43
C PHE A 188 -2.71 15.70 -19.95
N GLY A 189 -3.89 15.94 -20.54
CA GLY A 189 -4.06 15.93 -22.00
C GLY A 189 -3.75 14.57 -22.65
N MET A 190 -3.99 13.47 -21.93
CA MET A 190 -3.69 12.09 -22.37
C MET A 190 -4.85 11.42 -23.11
N SER A 191 -5.94 12.15 -23.42
CA SER A 191 -6.96 11.71 -24.38
C SER A 191 -6.56 12.08 -25.80
N ALA A 192 -6.96 11.25 -26.76
CA ALA A 192 -7.00 11.70 -28.13
C ALA A 192 -8.05 12.82 -28.22
N LEU A 193 -7.64 14.04 -28.57
CA LEU A 193 -8.61 15.02 -29.10
C LEU A 193 -9.27 14.38 -30.34
N PRO A 194 -10.59 14.57 -30.55
CA PRO A 194 -11.15 14.26 -31.85
C PRO A 194 -10.37 15.09 -32.89
N LYS A 195 -9.76 14.39 -33.85
CA LYS A 195 -9.16 15.03 -35.03
C LYS A 195 -10.24 15.72 -35.86
#